data_AF-A0A1E1LXX7-F1
#
_entry.id   AF-A0A1E1LXX7-F1
#
_cell.length_a   1.000
_cell.length_b   1.000
_cell.length_c   1.000
_cell.angle_alpha   90.00
_cell.angle_beta   90.00
_cell.angle_gamma   90.00
#
_symmetry.space_group_name_H-M   'P 1'
#
loop_
_entity.id
_entity.type
_entity.pdbx_description
1 polymer ?
#
loop_
_entity_poly.entity_id
_entity_poly.type
_entity_poly.pdbx_seq_one_letter_code
_entity_poly.pdbx_strand_id
1 'polypeptide(L)'
;MSNHASSTDPPAVKRGYHKLAIFMASEKDIAIFRRFSKLNMLNLMSLQAELIALEEDYDVVWDADEKDATRRVFSVSFNTLRTARADTPDDNSEAYIERQWQILMAIRNKLNEYNDTLLQVAKVYSLDEPEAENVKILRDWLERKDYGNGEITGAERKAWVEPDEKAPFSSWVTGGLLTTFHDRCGFRMKCLSTPGDPEAGPDIAVYRNTSLARSTRSLVMVLASLLPVVCIVVLNTVESTGWRLGTTAFFTAAFASVLVIFISVKEVEIFAVTAAFAAVEVVFIGTALSSSSDNSTRPS
;
A
#
# COMPACT_ATOMS: atom_id res chain seq x y z
N MET A 1 -14.83 -73.17 5.30
CA MET A 1 -15.33 -72.10 4.42
C MET A 1 -15.69 -70.93 5.30
N SER A 2 -14.79 -69.95 5.45
CA SER A 2 -14.98 -68.76 6.29
C SER A 2 -15.13 -67.56 5.38
N ASN A 3 -16.33 -66.99 5.32
CA ASN A 3 -16.64 -65.78 4.58
C ASN A 3 -16.05 -64.56 5.32
N HIS A 4 -15.05 -63.91 4.72
CA HIS A 4 -14.68 -62.54 5.09
C HIS A 4 -15.74 -61.58 4.56
N ALA A 5 -16.64 -61.14 5.43
CA ALA A 5 -17.49 -60.00 5.17
C ALA A 5 -16.64 -58.73 5.25
N SER A 6 -16.32 -58.15 4.09
CA SER A 6 -15.75 -56.82 3.96
C SER A 6 -16.81 -55.78 4.36
N SER A 7 -16.64 -55.14 5.52
CA SER A 7 -17.43 -53.99 5.94
C SER A 7 -17.09 -52.78 5.05
N THR A 8 -17.87 -52.55 4.01
CA THR A 8 -17.82 -51.31 3.22
C THR A 8 -18.76 -50.29 3.83
N ASP A 9 -18.31 -49.61 4.89
CA ASP A 9 -18.98 -48.39 5.35
C ASP A 9 -18.83 -47.30 4.27
N PRO A 10 -19.89 -46.50 3.99
CA PRO A 10 -19.79 -45.41 3.03
C PRO A 10 -18.76 -44.37 3.49
N PRO A 11 -18.04 -43.71 2.57
CA PRO A 11 -17.06 -42.70 2.93
C PRO A 11 -17.72 -41.57 3.73
N ALA A 12 -17.04 -41.15 4.81
CA ALA A 12 -17.53 -40.11 5.70
C ALA A 12 -17.85 -38.81 4.92
N VAL A 13 -19.07 -38.28 5.14
CA VAL A 13 -19.53 -37.05 4.49
C VAL A 13 -18.75 -35.85 5.04
N LYS A 14 -18.09 -35.10 4.15
CA LYS A 14 -17.37 -33.87 4.50
C LYS A 14 -18.34 -32.79 5.02
N ARG A 15 -18.01 -32.19 6.16
CA ARG A 15 -18.83 -31.21 6.90
C ARG A 15 -18.02 -29.99 7.33
N GLY A 16 -18.70 -28.91 7.69
CA GLY A 16 -18.13 -27.66 8.19
C GLY A 16 -17.02 -27.13 7.29
N TYR A 17 -15.83 -26.97 7.87
CA TYR A 17 -14.63 -26.49 7.17
C TYR A 17 -14.27 -27.29 5.93
N HIS A 18 -14.50 -28.60 5.90
CA HIS A 18 -14.18 -29.39 4.71
C HIS A 18 -15.10 -29.04 3.54
N LYS A 19 -16.39 -28.77 3.80
CA LYS A 19 -17.35 -28.35 2.78
C LYS A 19 -17.08 -26.92 2.34
N LEU A 20 -16.72 -26.04 3.29
CA LEU A 20 -16.34 -24.66 3.01
C LEU A 20 -15.05 -24.58 2.17
N ALA A 21 -14.03 -25.37 2.51
CA ALA A 21 -12.78 -25.43 1.75
C ALA A 21 -13.01 -25.92 0.32
N ILE A 22 -13.89 -26.91 0.12
CA ILE A 22 -14.29 -27.35 -1.22
C ILE A 22 -15.00 -26.22 -1.98
N PHE A 23 -15.89 -25.49 -1.32
CA PHE A 23 -16.60 -24.38 -1.92
C PHE A 23 -15.65 -23.26 -2.35
N MET A 24 -14.77 -22.80 -1.45
CA MET A 24 -13.75 -21.79 -1.73
C MET A 24 -12.69 -22.24 -2.75
N ALA A 25 -12.39 -23.53 -2.83
CA ALA A 25 -11.49 -24.07 -3.85
C ALA A 25 -12.15 -24.15 -5.23
N SER A 26 -13.48 -24.29 -5.29
CA SER A 26 -14.23 -24.37 -6.54
C SER A 26 -14.45 -23.00 -7.16
N GLU A 27 -14.72 -21.99 -6.34
CA GLU A 27 -15.00 -20.61 -6.77
C GLU A 27 -13.95 -19.69 -6.15
N LYS A 28 -13.00 -19.19 -6.96
CA LYS A 28 -11.87 -18.40 -6.44
C LYS A 28 -12.30 -17.06 -5.84
N ASP A 29 -13.38 -16.48 -6.36
CA ASP A 29 -13.85 -15.14 -5.98
C ASP A 29 -14.50 -15.09 -4.58
N ILE A 30 -14.80 -16.26 -4.00
CA ILE A 30 -15.34 -16.40 -2.64
C ILE A 30 -14.31 -16.94 -1.63
N ALA A 31 -13.05 -17.11 -2.04
CA ALA A 31 -11.93 -17.47 -1.16
C ALA A 31 -11.52 -16.27 -0.30
N ILE A 32 -12.42 -15.91 0.62
CA ILE A 32 -12.32 -14.71 1.45
C ILE A 32 -11.78 -15.10 2.82
N PHE A 33 -10.72 -14.41 3.23
CA PHE A 33 -10.09 -14.60 4.53
C PHE A 33 -9.98 -13.27 5.27
N ARG A 34 -10.13 -13.32 6.59
CA ARG A 34 -9.97 -12.13 7.44
C ARG A 34 -8.52 -11.67 7.44
N ARG A 35 -8.31 -10.35 7.35
CA ARG A 35 -6.98 -9.72 7.31
C ARG A 35 -6.28 -9.67 8.67
N PHE A 36 -7.05 -9.72 9.75
CA PHE A 36 -6.56 -9.61 11.14
C PHE A 36 -5.72 -8.35 11.38
N SER A 37 -6.20 -7.20 10.89
CA SER A 37 -5.47 -5.93 10.94
C SER A 37 -4.97 -5.52 12.32
N LYS A 38 -5.84 -5.55 13.35
CA LYS A 38 -5.46 -5.21 14.73
C LYS A 38 -4.33 -6.11 15.26
N LEU A 39 -4.43 -7.41 15.03
CA LEU A 39 -3.41 -8.38 15.47
C LEU A 39 -2.08 -8.21 14.72
N ASN A 40 -2.13 -7.95 13.42
CA ASN A 40 -0.92 -7.68 12.63
C ASN A 40 -0.22 -6.41 13.08
N MET A 41 -0.96 -5.33 13.37
CA MET A 41 -0.37 -4.11 13.92
C MET A 41 0.21 -4.34 15.31
N LEU A 42 -0.50 -5.07 16.18
CA LEU A 42 -0.02 -5.40 17.51
C LEU A 42 1.28 -6.21 17.47
N ASN A 43 1.37 -7.20 16.56
CA ASN A 43 2.58 -8.00 16.36
C ASN A 43 3.76 -7.14 15.86
N LEU A 44 3.53 -6.23 14.91
CA LEU A 44 4.58 -5.32 14.45
C LEU A 44 5.06 -4.37 15.56
N MET A 45 4.13 -3.83 16.35
CA MET A 45 4.47 -2.95 17.48
C MET A 45 5.23 -3.71 18.58
N SER A 46 4.90 -4.98 18.85
CA SER A 46 5.65 -5.79 19.82
C SER A 46 7.07 -6.07 19.33
N LEU A 47 7.23 -6.45 18.05
CA LEU A 47 8.56 -6.65 17.45
C LEU A 47 9.39 -5.36 17.45
N GLN A 48 8.76 -4.22 17.18
CA GLN A 48 9.42 -2.91 17.26
C GLN A 48 9.86 -2.58 18.69
N ALA A 49 9.01 -2.82 19.69
CA ALA A 49 9.37 -2.59 21.09
C ALA A 49 10.53 -3.49 21.54
N GLU A 50 10.54 -4.77 21.14
CA GLU A 50 11.65 -5.69 21.41
C GLU A 50 12.96 -5.22 20.76
N LEU A 51 12.90 -4.70 19.53
CA LEU A 51 14.08 -4.14 18.85
C LEU A 51 14.62 -2.90 19.56
N ILE A 52 13.75 -1.99 19.99
CA ILE A 52 14.17 -0.78 20.72
C ILE A 52 14.85 -1.17 22.04
N ALA A 53 14.31 -2.14 22.76
CA ALA A 53 14.94 -2.62 24.00
C ALA A 53 16.32 -3.24 23.75
N LEU A 54 16.47 -4.01 22.66
CA LEU A 54 17.76 -4.59 22.28
C LEU A 54 18.78 -3.52 21.83
N GLU A 55 18.32 -2.46 21.15
CA GLU A 55 19.15 -1.32 20.75
C GLU A 55 19.65 -0.56 21.99
N GLU A 56 18.77 -0.28 22.96
CA GLU A 56 19.13 0.34 24.23
C GLU A 56 20.15 -0.52 25.01
N ASP A 57 19.90 -1.83 25.12
CA ASP A 57 20.84 -2.77 25.75
C ASP A 57 22.21 -2.78 25.04
N TYR A 58 22.21 -2.71 23.71
CA TYR A 58 23.44 -2.69 22.91
C TYR A 58 24.23 -1.40 23.15
N ASP A 59 23.56 -0.25 23.16
CA ASP A 59 24.18 1.05 23.39
C ASP A 59 24.82 1.15 24.77
N VAL A 60 24.15 0.59 25.80
CA VAL A 60 24.71 0.52 27.16
C VAL A 60 26.01 -0.29 27.22
N VAL A 61 26.03 -1.47 26.57
CA VAL A 61 27.24 -2.31 26.54
C VAL A 61 28.33 -1.66 25.70
N TRP A 62 27.98 -1.08 24.56
CA TRP A 62 28.90 -0.37 23.70
C TRP A 62 29.56 0.84 24.39
N ASP A 63 28.79 1.66 25.11
CA ASP A 63 29.32 2.80 25.87
C ASP A 63 30.28 2.34 26.99
N ALA A 64 30.00 1.19 27.61
CA ALA A 64 30.91 0.59 28.59
C ALA A 64 32.21 0.06 27.94
N ASP A 65 32.13 -0.53 26.74
CA ASP A 65 33.29 -1.02 25.99
C ASP A 65 34.18 0.13 25.47
N GLU A 66 33.58 1.24 25.02
CA GLU A 66 34.30 2.39 24.47
C GLU A 66 35.13 3.14 25.54
N LYS A 67 34.67 3.09 26.79
CA LYS A 67 35.39 3.63 27.97
C LYS A 67 36.58 2.76 28.37
N ASP A 68 36.63 1.50 27.94
CA ASP A 68 37.70 0.56 28.24
C ASP A 68 38.75 0.55 27.11
N ALA A 69 40.00 0.85 27.44
CA ALA A 69 41.10 0.95 26.48
C ALA A 69 41.37 -0.36 25.72
N THR A 70 41.05 -1.51 26.32
CA THR A 70 41.26 -2.83 25.70
C THR A 70 40.12 -3.23 24.78
N ARG A 71 38.90 -2.74 25.04
CA ARG A 71 37.66 -3.14 24.35
C ARG A 71 37.19 -2.13 23.31
N ARG A 72 37.73 -0.91 23.31
CA ARG A 72 37.51 0.09 22.25
C ARG A 72 37.75 -0.43 20.83
N VAL A 73 38.61 -1.43 20.65
CA VAL A 73 38.86 -2.06 19.34
C VAL A 73 37.59 -2.70 18.72
N PHE A 74 36.61 -3.08 19.55
CA PHE A 74 35.37 -3.72 19.09
C PHE A 74 34.49 -2.78 18.27
N SER A 75 34.50 -1.47 18.55
CA SER A 75 33.75 -0.47 17.78
C SER A 75 34.31 -0.29 16.36
N VAL A 76 35.59 -0.62 16.16
CA VAL A 76 36.29 -0.47 14.87
C VAL A 76 36.32 -1.79 14.08
N SER A 77 36.36 -2.94 14.75
CA SER A 77 36.54 -4.24 14.13
C SER A 77 35.57 -5.30 14.66
N PHE A 78 34.51 -5.56 13.89
CA PHE A 78 33.62 -6.70 14.11
C PHE A 78 34.33 -8.05 14.01
N ASN A 79 35.43 -8.13 13.26
CA ASN A 79 36.22 -9.36 13.24
C ASN A 79 36.83 -9.62 14.61
N THR A 80 37.37 -8.60 15.26
CA THR A 80 37.94 -8.70 16.60
C THR A 80 36.86 -9.03 17.64
N LEU A 81 35.69 -8.37 17.56
CA LEU A 81 34.55 -8.70 18.44
C LEU A 81 34.12 -10.18 18.30
N ARG A 82 34.09 -10.69 17.06
CA ARG A 82 33.69 -12.07 16.77
C ARG A 82 34.74 -13.10 17.20
N THR A 83 36.03 -12.80 17.00
CA THR A 83 37.11 -13.76 17.30
C THR A 83 37.59 -13.69 18.75
N ALA A 84 37.40 -12.57 19.46
CA ALA A 84 37.74 -12.44 20.88
C ALA A 84 37.00 -13.47 21.75
N ARG A 85 35.86 -13.98 21.28
CA ARG A 85 35.14 -15.13 21.87
C ARG A 85 35.94 -16.44 21.92
N ALA A 86 36.94 -16.61 21.04
CA ALA A 86 37.61 -17.90 20.85
C ALA A 86 38.94 -18.06 21.59
N ASP A 87 39.57 -16.96 22.02
CA ASP A 87 41.00 -16.95 22.36
C ASP A 87 41.34 -16.57 23.82
N THR A 88 40.38 -16.25 24.68
CA THR A 88 40.63 -15.90 26.09
C THR A 88 40.32 -17.07 27.05
N PRO A 89 41.26 -17.53 27.90
CA PRO A 89 40.98 -18.63 28.83
C PRO A 89 40.57 -18.22 30.25
N ASP A 90 40.62 -16.94 30.62
CA ASP A 90 40.43 -16.52 32.02
C ASP A 90 40.18 -15.00 32.11
N ASP A 91 39.29 -14.58 33.02
CA ASP A 91 38.92 -13.20 33.43
C ASP A 91 37.54 -12.64 32.97
N ASN A 92 36.95 -11.79 33.82
CA ASN A 92 35.62 -11.15 33.72
C ASN A 92 35.34 -10.43 32.38
N SER A 93 36.37 -10.19 31.56
CA SER A 93 36.29 -9.57 30.24
C SER A 93 35.53 -10.47 29.22
N GLU A 94 35.61 -11.80 29.36
CA GLU A 94 34.86 -12.74 28.49
C GLU A 94 33.35 -12.53 28.56
N ALA A 95 32.83 -12.27 29.76
CA ALA A 95 31.39 -12.11 29.98
C ALA A 95 30.81 -10.89 29.25
N TYR A 96 31.58 -9.80 29.15
CA TYR A 96 31.15 -8.56 28.47
C TYR A 96 31.25 -8.67 26.95
N ILE A 97 32.31 -9.30 26.42
CA ILE A 97 32.49 -9.55 24.98
C ILE A 97 31.37 -10.46 24.46
N GLU A 98 31.13 -11.56 25.17
CA GLU A 98 30.04 -12.47 24.84
C GLU A 98 28.68 -11.74 24.91
N ARG A 99 28.50 -10.83 25.87
CA ARG A 99 27.27 -10.06 26.00
C ARG A 99 27.03 -9.13 24.80
N GLN A 100 28.02 -8.34 24.38
CA GLN A 100 27.88 -7.43 23.23
C GLN A 100 27.56 -8.18 21.94
N TRP A 101 28.30 -9.27 21.68
CA TRP A 101 28.07 -10.11 20.51
C TRP A 101 26.71 -10.80 20.53
N GLN A 102 26.26 -11.30 21.69
CA GLN A 102 24.94 -11.92 21.85
C GLN A 102 23.81 -10.93 21.56
N ILE A 103 23.88 -9.70 22.08
CA ILE A 103 22.88 -8.67 21.80
C ILE A 103 22.85 -8.35 20.31
N LEU A 104 24.02 -8.20 19.67
CA LEU A 104 24.10 -7.97 18.22
C LEU A 104 23.45 -9.11 17.41
N MET A 105 23.64 -10.37 17.82
CA MET A 105 22.96 -11.50 17.16
C MET A 105 21.46 -11.51 17.41
N ALA A 106 21.01 -11.14 18.62
CA ALA A 106 19.60 -11.00 18.94
C ALA A 106 18.94 -9.91 18.09
N ILE A 107 19.58 -8.75 17.93
CA ILE A 107 19.14 -7.67 17.04
C ILE A 107 19.00 -8.20 15.61
N ARG A 108 20.02 -8.88 15.08
CA ARG A 108 19.97 -9.40 13.70
C ARG A 108 18.80 -10.35 13.47
N ASN A 109 18.56 -11.27 14.41
CA ASN A 109 17.45 -12.22 14.30
C ASN A 109 16.10 -11.52 14.39
N LYS A 110 15.94 -10.62 15.37
CA LYS A 110 14.70 -9.89 15.61
C LYS A 110 14.38 -8.90 14.47
N LEU A 111 15.42 -8.27 13.91
CA LEU A 111 15.29 -7.36 12.78
C LEU A 111 14.85 -8.11 11.53
N ASN A 112 15.37 -9.33 11.31
CA ASN A 112 14.90 -10.17 10.22
C ASN A 112 13.42 -10.54 10.40
N GLU A 113 13.04 -11.00 11.60
CA GLU A 113 11.64 -11.32 11.94
C GLU A 113 10.70 -10.10 11.74
N TYR A 114 11.11 -8.91 12.17
CA TYR A 114 10.38 -7.66 11.97
C TYR A 114 10.23 -7.32 10.49
N ASN A 115 11.32 -7.32 9.73
CA ASN A 115 11.30 -6.98 8.30
C ASN A 115 10.44 -7.96 7.50
N ASP A 116 10.58 -9.26 7.75
CA ASP A 116 9.79 -10.30 7.11
C ASP A 116 8.30 -10.14 7.44
N THR A 117 7.97 -9.89 8.71
CA THR A 117 6.59 -9.64 9.15
C THR A 117 6.02 -8.38 8.50
N LEU A 118 6.79 -7.29 8.46
CA LEU A 118 6.36 -6.03 7.85
C LEU A 118 6.06 -6.20 6.36
N LEU A 119 6.91 -6.93 5.63
CA LEU A 119 6.69 -7.24 4.23
C LEU A 119 5.47 -8.16 4.02
N GLN A 120 5.27 -9.16 4.88
CA GLN A 120 4.08 -10.01 4.83
C GLN A 120 2.81 -9.20 5.06
N VAL A 121 2.77 -8.37 6.11
CA VAL A 121 1.65 -7.50 6.41
C VAL A 121 1.39 -6.52 5.26
N ALA A 122 2.42 -5.87 4.73
CA ALA A 122 2.28 -4.98 3.58
C ALA A 122 1.68 -5.70 2.35
N LYS A 123 2.12 -6.93 2.06
CA LYS A 123 1.54 -7.75 1.00
C LYS A 123 0.07 -8.07 1.24
N VAL A 124 -0.31 -8.51 2.46
CA VAL A 124 -1.72 -8.78 2.78
C VAL A 124 -2.57 -7.51 2.64
N TYR A 125 -2.03 -6.35 3.01
CA TYR A 125 -2.74 -5.08 2.89
C TYR A 125 -2.85 -4.57 1.45
N SER A 126 -1.93 -4.97 0.57
CA SER A 126 -1.98 -4.66 -0.86
C SER A 126 -3.01 -5.50 -1.63
N LEU A 127 -3.54 -6.57 -1.02
CA LEU A 127 -4.61 -7.36 -1.61
C LEU A 127 -5.91 -6.56 -1.68
N ASP A 128 -6.62 -6.72 -2.79
CA ASP A 128 -7.90 -6.08 -3.03
C ASP A 128 -8.97 -6.50 -2.01
N GLU A 129 -9.87 -5.59 -1.70
CA GLU A 129 -11.05 -5.89 -0.89
C GLU A 129 -12.03 -6.73 -1.72
N PRO A 130 -12.63 -7.80 -1.17
CA PRO A 130 -13.56 -8.63 -1.91
C PRO A 130 -14.80 -7.84 -2.31
N GLU A 131 -15.36 -8.19 -3.48
CA GLU A 131 -16.60 -7.59 -3.94
C GLU A 131 -17.76 -7.89 -2.97
N ALA A 132 -18.61 -6.89 -2.74
CA ALA A 132 -19.72 -7.00 -1.79
C ALA A 132 -20.69 -8.14 -2.15
N GLU A 133 -20.83 -8.45 -3.45
CA GLU A 133 -21.63 -9.57 -3.93
C GLU A 133 -21.03 -10.92 -3.51
N ASN A 134 -19.72 -11.11 -3.65
CA ASN A 134 -19.03 -12.34 -3.25
C ASN A 134 -19.09 -12.57 -1.73
N VAL A 135 -18.96 -11.49 -0.94
CA VAL A 135 -19.15 -11.54 0.52
C VAL A 135 -20.57 -12.00 0.87
N LYS A 136 -21.56 -11.51 0.14
CA LYS A 136 -22.96 -11.91 0.33
C LYS A 136 -23.19 -13.37 -0.05
N ILE A 137 -22.66 -13.83 -1.19
CA ILE A 137 -22.75 -15.23 -1.63
C ILE A 137 -22.16 -16.16 -0.58
N LEU A 138 -20.98 -15.81 -0.03
CA LEU A 138 -20.34 -16.60 1.00
C LEU A 138 -21.18 -16.64 2.29
N ARG A 139 -21.73 -15.50 2.72
CA ARG A 139 -22.60 -15.43 3.91
C ARG A 139 -23.88 -16.26 3.73
N ASP A 140 -24.53 -16.12 2.57
CA ASP A 140 -25.74 -16.88 2.23
C ASP A 140 -25.44 -18.39 2.23
N TRP A 141 -24.28 -18.81 1.70
CA TRP A 141 -23.86 -20.20 1.70
C TRP A 141 -23.66 -20.76 3.11
N LEU A 142 -23.05 -19.98 4.01
CA LEU A 142 -22.82 -20.36 5.41
C LEU A 142 -24.14 -20.59 6.16
N GLU A 143 -25.21 -19.86 5.81
CA GLU A 143 -26.50 -19.88 6.50
C GLU A 143 -27.50 -20.88 5.92
N ARG A 144 -27.42 -21.24 4.64
CA ARG A 144 -28.37 -22.17 3.99
C ARG A 144 -28.25 -23.60 4.54
N LYS A 145 -29.40 -24.20 4.86
CA LYS A 145 -29.54 -25.58 5.39
C LYS A 145 -28.94 -26.67 4.49
N ASP A 146 -29.04 -26.52 3.17
CA ASP A 146 -28.51 -27.51 2.22
C ASP A 146 -26.99 -27.37 1.98
N TYR A 147 -26.41 -26.25 2.45
CA TYR A 147 -25.02 -25.86 2.23
C TYR A 147 -24.22 -25.89 3.52
N GLY A 148 -23.73 -24.75 4.03
CA GLY A 148 -22.94 -24.68 5.25
C GLY A 148 -23.71 -25.09 6.51
N ASN A 149 -25.05 -25.00 6.47
CA ASN A 149 -25.97 -25.42 7.53
C ASN A 149 -25.62 -24.84 8.92
N GLY A 150 -24.90 -23.71 8.98
CA GLY A 150 -24.40 -23.16 10.24
C GLY A 150 -23.47 -24.08 11.03
N GLU A 151 -22.81 -25.06 10.39
CA GLU A 151 -21.92 -26.01 11.09
C GLU A 151 -20.65 -25.35 11.65
N ILE A 152 -20.26 -24.20 11.11
CA ILE A 152 -19.21 -23.34 11.67
C ILE A 152 -19.84 -22.52 12.80
N THR A 153 -19.42 -22.79 14.03
CA THR A 153 -20.06 -22.27 15.25
C THR A 153 -19.05 -21.57 16.16
N GLY A 154 -19.54 -20.72 17.07
CA GLY A 154 -18.65 -20.01 18.00
C GLY A 154 -17.93 -18.81 17.38
N ALA A 155 -16.77 -18.45 17.95
CA ALA A 155 -16.05 -17.21 17.61
C ALA A 155 -15.52 -17.19 16.18
N GLU A 156 -15.24 -18.35 15.59
CA GLU A 156 -14.77 -18.52 14.22
C GLU A 156 -15.79 -18.05 13.16
N ARG A 157 -17.10 -18.15 13.44
CA ARG A 157 -18.14 -17.65 12.54
C ARG A 157 -18.02 -16.14 12.30
N LYS A 158 -17.46 -15.40 13.27
CA LYS A 158 -17.29 -13.95 13.17
C LYS A 158 -16.36 -13.53 12.03
N ALA A 159 -15.49 -14.42 11.55
CA ALA A 159 -14.57 -14.12 10.47
C ALA A 159 -15.26 -13.74 9.14
N TRP A 160 -16.53 -14.15 8.93
CA TRP A 160 -17.28 -13.90 7.68
C TRP A 160 -18.63 -13.19 7.87
N VAL A 161 -19.05 -12.99 9.12
CA VAL A 161 -20.36 -12.41 9.46
C VAL A 161 -20.25 -10.95 9.92
N GLU A 162 -19.23 -10.64 10.71
CA GLU A 162 -18.98 -9.27 11.17
C GLU A 162 -18.16 -8.53 10.10
N PRO A 163 -18.56 -7.31 9.68
CA PRO A 163 -17.72 -6.49 8.80
C PRO A 163 -16.39 -6.21 9.50
N ASP A 164 -15.26 -6.45 8.83
CA ASP A 164 -13.94 -6.20 9.41
C ASP A 164 -13.80 -4.69 9.73
N GLU A 165 -13.15 -4.39 10.85
CA GLU A 165 -12.81 -3.02 11.22
C GLU A 165 -11.95 -2.43 10.11
N LYS A 166 -12.45 -1.36 9.48
CA LYS A 166 -11.80 -0.73 8.33
C LYS A 166 -10.39 -0.30 8.72
N ALA A 167 -9.39 -0.95 8.13
CA ALA A 167 -8.02 -0.78 8.53
C ALA A 167 -7.52 0.68 8.35
N PRO A 168 -6.85 1.27 9.36
CA PRO A 168 -6.31 2.65 9.30
C PRO A 168 -5.27 2.89 8.19
N PHE A 169 -4.67 1.81 7.67
CA PHE A 169 -3.47 1.82 6.83
C PHE A 169 -3.70 2.35 5.40
N SER A 170 -4.95 2.54 4.96
CA SER A 170 -5.28 3.17 3.66
C SER A 170 -4.82 4.63 3.53
N SER A 171 -4.43 5.25 4.65
CA SER A 171 -3.98 6.63 4.74
C SER A 171 -2.49 6.85 4.45
N TRP A 172 -1.63 5.84 4.63
CA TRP A 172 -0.18 6.01 4.50
C TRP A 172 0.29 6.13 3.04
N VAL A 173 -0.31 5.35 2.12
CA VAL A 173 0.04 5.36 0.69
C VAL A 173 -0.50 6.60 -0.04
N THR A 174 -1.41 7.37 0.59
CA THR A 174 -1.98 8.60 0.02
C THR A 174 -1.41 9.90 0.60
N GLY A 175 -0.47 9.80 1.56
CA GLY A 175 0.05 10.94 2.33
C GLY A 175 0.89 11.96 1.57
N GLY A 176 1.43 11.62 0.39
CA GLY A 176 2.30 12.54 -0.37
C GLY A 176 1.54 13.68 -1.07
N LEU A 177 0.27 13.49 -1.41
CA LEU A 177 -0.51 14.46 -2.19
C LEU A 177 -1.67 15.08 -1.40
N LEU A 178 -2.10 14.46 -0.29
CA LEU A 178 -3.24 14.92 0.51
C LEU A 178 -2.89 16.12 1.41
N THR A 179 -1.65 16.21 1.90
CA THR A 179 -1.16 17.30 2.76
C THR A 179 -1.12 18.64 2.02
N THR A 180 -0.64 18.64 0.77
CA THR A 180 -0.57 19.86 -0.07
C THR A 180 -1.96 20.42 -0.42
N PHE A 181 -2.97 19.55 -0.53
CA PHE A 181 -4.36 19.97 -0.79
C PHE A 181 -5.07 20.43 0.50
N HIS A 182 -4.74 19.83 1.65
CA HIS A 182 -5.28 20.22 2.95
C HIS A 182 -4.85 21.65 3.37
N ASP A 183 -3.58 22.02 3.13
CA ASP A 183 -3.07 23.34 3.52
C ASP A 183 -3.62 24.51 2.66
N ARG A 184 -4.11 24.22 1.44
CA ARG A 184 -4.67 25.25 0.54
C ARG A 184 -6.20 25.35 0.62
N CYS A 185 -6.91 24.26 0.96
CA CYS A 185 -8.37 24.21 0.86
C CYS A 185 -9.10 23.68 2.12
N GLY A 186 -8.38 23.33 3.20
CA GLY A 186 -8.93 22.64 4.37
C GLY A 186 -9.90 23.42 5.28
N PHE A 187 -10.13 24.72 5.06
CA PHE A 187 -10.92 25.52 6.01
C PHE A 187 -12.45 25.40 5.85
N ARG A 188 -12.95 24.72 4.80
CA ARG A 188 -14.38 24.84 4.41
C ARG A 188 -15.20 23.55 4.43
N MET A 189 -14.61 22.39 4.72
CA MET A 189 -15.34 21.12 4.82
C MET A 189 -15.20 20.51 6.22
N LYS A 190 -15.94 21.08 7.18
CA LYS A 190 -16.28 20.37 8.42
C LYS A 190 -17.52 19.50 8.17
N CYS A 191 -17.55 18.36 8.86
CA CYS A 191 -18.65 17.42 9.05
C CYS A 191 -18.71 16.24 8.06
N LEU A 192 -18.23 15.07 8.51
CA LEU A 192 -19.11 13.99 8.99
C LEU A 192 -18.22 12.87 9.56
N SER A 193 -17.87 13.01 10.85
CA SER A 193 -17.22 11.93 11.60
C SER A 193 -18.21 10.77 11.74
N THR A 194 -17.90 9.62 11.15
CA THR A 194 -18.54 8.36 11.53
C THR A 194 -17.87 7.91 12.83
N PRO A 195 -18.61 7.45 13.86
CA PRO A 195 -17.99 7.05 15.12
C PRO A 195 -16.97 5.94 14.86
N GLY A 196 -15.69 6.26 15.09
CA GLY A 196 -14.61 5.29 15.14
C GLY A 196 -14.73 4.42 16.39
N ASP A 197 -14.03 3.29 16.38
CA ASP A 197 -13.93 2.34 17.48
C ASP A 197 -13.62 3.07 18.82
N PRO A 198 -14.40 2.86 19.91
CA PRO A 198 -14.21 3.56 21.18
C PRO A 198 -12.81 3.38 21.80
N GLU A 199 -12.07 2.33 21.43
CA GLU A 199 -10.68 2.12 21.88
C GLU A 199 -9.65 2.98 21.13
N ALA A 200 -9.99 3.53 19.96
CA ALA A 200 -9.09 4.36 19.15
C ALA A 200 -9.05 5.84 19.58
N GLY A 201 -9.81 6.22 20.61
CA GLY A 201 -9.90 7.58 21.11
C GLY A 201 -10.86 8.47 20.29
N PRO A 202 -11.50 9.47 20.92
CA PRO A 202 -12.63 10.19 20.34
C PRO A 202 -12.31 11.17 19.19
N ASP A 203 -11.06 11.29 18.75
CA ASP A 203 -10.66 12.41 17.87
C ASP A 203 -9.90 12.02 16.59
N ILE A 204 -9.75 10.72 16.29
CA ILE A 204 -9.14 10.29 15.03
C ILE A 204 -10.27 10.04 14.03
N ALA A 205 -10.72 11.11 13.37
CA ALA A 205 -11.66 11.01 12.26
C ALA A 205 -10.99 10.23 11.11
N VAL A 206 -11.19 8.90 11.09
CA VAL A 206 -10.74 8.03 9.99
C VAL A 206 -11.46 8.48 8.74
N TYR A 207 -10.75 9.25 7.92
CA TYR A 207 -11.29 9.84 6.71
C TYR A 207 -11.63 8.73 5.71
N ARG A 208 -12.87 8.73 5.22
CA ARG A 208 -13.39 7.78 4.24
C ARG A 208 -12.71 8.01 2.87
N ASN A 209 -11.50 7.48 2.70
CA ASN A 209 -10.65 7.75 1.54
C ASN A 209 -11.12 7.11 0.23
N THR A 210 -11.98 6.07 0.24
CA THR A 210 -12.34 5.35 -1.00
C THR A 210 -13.26 6.16 -1.93
N SER A 211 -14.21 6.91 -1.38
CA SER A 211 -15.10 7.74 -2.19
C SER A 211 -14.44 9.05 -2.60
N LEU A 212 -13.64 9.65 -1.70
CA LEU A 212 -12.91 10.89 -2.00
C LEU A 212 -11.81 10.68 -3.02
N ALA A 213 -11.01 9.60 -2.92
CA ALA A 213 -9.96 9.30 -3.89
C ALA A 213 -10.53 8.96 -5.28
N ARG A 214 -11.68 8.28 -5.35
CA ARG A 214 -12.36 8.02 -6.62
C ARG A 214 -12.91 9.31 -7.23
N SER A 215 -13.53 10.17 -6.43
CA SER A 215 -14.05 11.46 -6.89
C SER A 215 -12.94 12.42 -7.33
N THR A 216 -11.81 12.49 -6.64
CA THR A 216 -10.68 13.33 -7.04
C THR A 216 -10.01 12.78 -8.30
N ARG A 217 -9.83 11.47 -8.41
CA ARG A 217 -9.28 10.84 -9.62
C ARG A 217 -10.16 11.08 -10.85
N SER A 218 -11.48 10.92 -10.71
CA SER A 218 -12.42 11.24 -11.80
C SER A 218 -12.40 12.71 -12.18
N LEU A 219 -12.41 13.62 -11.20
CA LEU A 219 -12.34 15.06 -11.45
C LEU A 219 -11.06 15.45 -12.21
N VAL A 220 -9.92 14.87 -11.84
CA VAL A 220 -8.66 15.17 -12.50
C VAL A 220 -8.59 14.57 -13.90
N MET A 221 -9.14 13.38 -14.13
CA MET A 221 -9.26 12.83 -15.48
C MET A 221 -10.15 13.68 -16.38
N VAL A 222 -11.26 14.21 -15.85
CA VAL A 222 -12.13 15.15 -16.57
C VAL A 222 -11.36 16.43 -16.90
N LEU A 223 -10.64 17.02 -15.94
CA LEU A 223 -9.81 18.20 -16.17
C LEU A 223 -8.70 17.95 -17.20
N ALA A 224 -8.03 16.80 -17.14
CA ALA A 224 -7.01 16.38 -18.10
C ALA A 224 -7.56 16.26 -19.52
N SER A 225 -8.81 15.79 -19.67
CA SER A 225 -9.48 15.67 -20.98
C SER A 225 -9.96 17.01 -21.54
N LEU A 226 -10.27 17.99 -20.67
CA LEU A 226 -10.72 19.32 -21.07
C LEU A 226 -9.55 20.24 -21.47
N LEU A 227 -8.36 20.00 -20.92
CA LEU A 227 -7.17 20.81 -21.15
C LEU A 227 -6.77 20.88 -22.65
N PRO A 228 -6.77 19.77 -23.42
CA PRO A 228 -6.61 19.79 -24.87
C PRO A 228 -7.63 20.66 -25.60
N VAL A 229 -8.91 20.61 -25.20
CA VAL A 229 -9.99 21.37 -25.83
C VAL A 229 -9.82 22.87 -25.56
N VAL A 230 -9.48 23.23 -24.32
CA VAL A 230 -9.18 24.62 -23.94
C VAL A 230 -7.97 25.14 -24.71
N CYS A 231 -6.92 24.32 -24.88
CA CYS A 231 -5.75 24.70 -25.67
C CYS A 231 -6.12 25.08 -27.11
N ILE A 232 -6.92 24.24 -27.80
CA ILE A 232 -7.36 24.49 -29.18
C ILE A 232 -8.16 25.80 -29.28
N VAL A 233 -9.07 26.05 -28.33
CA VAL A 233 -9.88 27.28 -28.31
C VAL A 233 -9.00 28.51 -28.11
N VAL A 234 -8.07 28.46 -27.15
CA VAL A 234 -7.14 29.58 -26.88
C VAL A 234 -6.24 29.83 -28.09
N LEU A 235 -5.69 28.79 -28.71
CA LEU A 235 -4.85 28.92 -29.90
C LEU A 235 -5.58 29.58 -31.08
N ASN A 236 -6.90 29.40 -31.19
CA ASN A 236 -7.72 30.06 -32.21
C ASN A 236 -7.90 31.57 -31.96
N THR A 237 -7.81 32.03 -30.71
CA THR A 237 -7.95 33.45 -30.36
C THR A 237 -6.65 34.24 -30.45
N VAL A 238 -5.50 33.56 -30.46
CA VAL A 238 -4.20 34.22 -30.51
C VAL A 238 -3.80 34.44 -31.97
N GLU A 239 -3.60 35.69 -32.37
CA GLU A 239 -3.22 36.05 -33.76
C GLU A 239 -1.70 36.06 -33.96
N SER A 240 -0.91 36.27 -32.90
CA SER A 240 0.55 36.38 -32.98
C SER A 240 1.23 35.00 -32.97
N THR A 241 2.09 34.76 -33.97
CA THR A 241 2.86 33.51 -34.12
C THR A 241 3.72 33.18 -32.91
N GLY A 242 4.36 34.18 -32.29
CA GLY A 242 5.19 33.97 -31.09
C GLY A 242 4.37 33.54 -29.87
N TRP A 243 3.20 34.16 -29.67
CA TRP A 243 2.29 33.80 -28.59
C TRP A 243 1.65 32.43 -28.80
N ARG A 244 1.35 32.04 -30.05
CA ARG A 244 0.87 30.68 -30.36
C ARG A 244 1.88 29.62 -29.92
N LEU A 245 3.17 29.82 -30.24
CA LEU A 245 4.22 28.87 -29.88
C LEU A 245 4.40 28.78 -28.36
N GLY A 246 4.41 29.92 -27.65
CA GLY A 246 4.52 29.93 -26.19
C GLY A 246 3.34 29.26 -25.48
N THR A 247 2.13 29.49 -25.99
CA THR A 247 0.90 28.91 -25.41
C THR A 247 0.86 27.39 -25.60
N THR A 248 1.31 26.92 -26.76
CA THR A 248 1.45 25.48 -27.08
C THR A 248 2.43 24.78 -26.13
N ALA A 249 3.62 25.35 -25.97
CA ALA A 249 4.62 24.81 -25.05
C ALA A 249 4.11 24.74 -23.60
N PHE A 250 3.37 25.77 -23.17
CA PHE A 250 2.75 25.81 -21.85
C PHE A 250 1.69 24.71 -21.67
N PHE A 251 0.75 24.54 -22.61
CA PHE A 251 -0.31 23.54 -22.49
C PHE A 251 0.21 22.11 -22.63
N THR A 252 1.19 21.85 -23.50
CA THR A 252 1.88 20.56 -23.57
C THR A 252 2.56 20.20 -22.24
N ALA A 253 3.27 21.15 -21.60
CA ALA A 253 3.91 20.92 -20.31
C ALA A 253 2.88 20.71 -19.18
N ALA A 254 1.79 21.49 -19.17
CA ALA A 254 0.71 21.35 -18.20
C ALA A 254 0.01 19.99 -18.33
N PHE A 255 -0.27 19.55 -19.56
CA PHE A 255 -0.87 18.24 -19.84
C PHE A 255 0.04 17.10 -19.36
N ALA A 256 1.32 17.12 -19.72
CA ALA A 256 2.29 16.11 -19.28
C ALA A 256 2.41 16.06 -17.74
N SER A 257 2.42 17.22 -17.08
CA SER A 257 2.43 17.31 -15.62
C SER A 257 1.21 16.65 -15.00
N VAL A 258 0.02 16.87 -15.58
CA VAL A 258 -1.22 16.21 -15.11
C VAL A 258 -1.13 14.69 -15.32
N LEU A 259 -0.62 14.20 -16.45
CA LEU A 259 -0.47 12.76 -16.68
C LEU A 259 0.48 12.11 -15.65
N VAL A 260 1.63 12.72 -15.39
CA VAL A 260 2.64 12.21 -14.44
C VAL A 260 2.12 12.23 -13.00
N ILE A 261 1.43 13.29 -12.60
CA ILE A 261 0.96 13.44 -11.21
C ILE A 261 -0.24 12.52 -10.94
N PHE A 262 -1.12 12.30 -11.92
CA PHE A 262 -2.43 11.70 -11.66
C PHE A 262 -2.66 10.34 -12.31
N ILE A 263 -1.83 9.93 -13.27
CA ILE A 263 -1.97 8.64 -13.93
C ILE A 263 -0.81 7.73 -13.58
N SER A 264 -1.10 6.65 -12.86
CA SER A 264 -0.17 5.56 -12.56
C SER A 264 -0.03 4.62 -13.77
N VAL A 265 0.42 5.14 -14.90
CA VAL A 265 0.74 4.34 -16.11
C VAL A 265 2.25 4.28 -16.33
N LYS A 266 2.70 3.34 -17.17
CA LYS A 266 4.11 3.18 -17.50
C LYS A 266 4.63 4.45 -18.18
N GLU A 267 5.89 4.80 -17.93
CA GLU A 267 6.53 6.00 -18.50
C GLU A 267 6.38 6.07 -20.03
N VAL A 268 6.50 4.94 -20.73
CA VAL A 268 6.36 4.83 -22.19
C VAL A 268 4.97 5.25 -22.68
N GLU A 269 3.91 4.98 -21.91
CA GLU A 269 2.54 5.36 -22.26
C GLU A 269 2.34 6.88 -22.11
N ILE A 270 2.97 7.49 -21.10
CA ILE A 270 2.94 8.95 -20.90
C ILE A 270 3.60 9.67 -22.07
N PHE A 271 4.76 9.18 -22.53
CA PHE A 271 5.45 9.74 -23.69
C PHE A 271 4.61 9.62 -24.96
N ALA A 272 3.96 8.47 -25.19
CA ALA A 272 3.10 8.27 -26.35
C ALA A 272 1.90 9.22 -26.36
N VAL A 273 1.20 9.37 -25.24
CA VAL A 273 0.02 10.25 -25.13
C VAL A 273 0.43 11.74 -25.24
N THR A 274 1.55 12.13 -24.64
CA THR A 274 2.07 13.50 -24.75
C THR A 274 2.53 13.83 -26.17
N ALA A 275 3.21 12.90 -26.85
CA ALA A 275 3.63 13.08 -28.25
C ALA A 275 2.43 13.17 -29.20
N ALA A 276 1.40 12.35 -28.99
CA ALA A 276 0.16 12.41 -29.76
C ALA A 276 -0.55 13.77 -29.58
N PHE A 277 -0.60 14.28 -28.35
CA PHE A 277 -1.17 15.60 -28.06
C PHE A 277 -0.39 16.73 -28.74
N ALA A 278 0.94 16.74 -28.60
CA ALA A 278 1.80 17.75 -29.23
C ALA A 278 1.68 17.72 -30.78
N ALA A 279 1.56 16.53 -31.38
CA ALA A 279 1.36 16.41 -32.82
C ALA A 279 0.06 17.07 -33.28
N VAL A 280 -1.04 16.92 -32.52
CA VAL A 280 -2.32 17.57 -32.81
C VAL A 280 -2.17 19.10 -32.74
N GLU A 281 -1.52 19.63 -31.72
CA GLU A 281 -1.29 21.08 -31.58
C GLU A 281 -0.48 21.65 -32.76
N VAL A 282 0.59 20.96 -33.17
CA VAL A 282 1.45 21.39 -34.30
C VAL A 282 0.66 21.44 -35.61
N VAL A 283 -0.22 20.49 -35.88
CA VAL A 283 -1.09 20.51 -37.07
C VAL A 283 -2.01 21.73 -37.04
N PHE A 284 -2.61 22.03 -35.88
CA PHE A 284 -3.47 23.21 -35.73
C PHE A 284 -2.71 24.51 -35.96
N ILE A 285 -1.50 24.64 -35.41
CA ILE A 285 -0.63 25.81 -35.67
C ILE A 285 -0.30 25.92 -37.16
N GLY A 286 0.04 24.81 -37.81
CA GLY A 286 0.36 24.78 -39.24
C GLY A 286 -0.80 25.26 -40.12
N THR A 287 -2.02 24.80 -39.85
CA THR A 287 -3.22 25.26 -40.57
C THR A 287 -3.51 26.74 -40.33
N ALA A 288 -3.37 27.21 -39.08
CA ALA A 288 -3.62 28.60 -38.74
C ALA A 288 -2.60 29.54 -39.40
N LEU A 289 -1.32 29.16 -39.49
CA LEU A 289 -0.29 29.93 -40.20
C LEU A 289 -0.53 30.01 -41.70
N SER A 290 -0.96 28.90 -42.32
CA SER A 290 -1.34 28.88 -43.75
C SER A 290 -2.49 29.84 -44.04
N SER A 291 -3.52 29.88 -43.19
CA SER A 291 -4.67 30.77 -43.37
C SER A 291 -4.30 32.27 -43.26
N SER A 292 -3.39 32.63 -42.34
CA SER A 292 -2.90 34.00 -42.20
C SER A 292 -2.06 34.45 -43.39
N SER A 293 -1.36 33.51 -44.03
CA SER A 293 -0.54 33.76 -45.23
C SER A 293 -1.42 34.06 -46.46
N ASP A 294 -2.52 33.33 -46.64
CA ASP A 294 -3.49 33.55 -47.73
C ASP A 294 -4.26 34.87 -47.61
N ASN A 295 -4.49 35.34 -46.38
CA ASN A 295 -5.20 36.60 -46.16
C ASN A 295 -4.31 37.84 -46.42
N SER A 296 -2.98 37.68 -46.42
CA SER A 296 -2.04 38.77 -46.72
C SER A 296 -1.75 38.92 -48.23
N THR A 297 -2.15 37.96 -49.06
CA THR A 297 -1.84 37.93 -50.51
C THR A 297 -3.01 38.33 -51.41
N ARG A 298 -4.18 38.68 -50.85
CA ARG A 298 -5.29 39.30 -51.60
C ARG A 298 -5.13 40.82 -51.69
N PRO A 299 -4.77 41.40 -52.84
CA PRO A 299 -4.94 42.83 -53.05
C PRO A 299 -6.44 43.16 -53.18
N SER A 300 -6.85 44.28 -52.57
CA SER A 300 -8.17 44.91 -52.66
C SER A 300 -8.54 45.34 -54.07
#